data_AF-A0A9E5VMI9-F1
#
_entry.id   AF-A0A9E5VMI9-F1
#
_cell.length_a   1.000
_cell.length_b   1.000
_cell.length_c   1.000
_cell.angle_alpha   90.00
_cell.angle_beta   90.00
_cell.angle_gamma   90.00
#
_symmetry.space_group_name_H-M   'P 1'
#
loop_
_entity.id
_entity.type
_entity.pdbx_description
1 polymer ?
#
loop_
_entity_poly.entity_id
_entity_poly.type
_entity_poly.pdbx_seq_one_letter_code
_entity_poly.pdbx_strand_id
1 'polypeptide(L)' 'WAEWCAPCRMLSPTIDQIAEDYDGKVTVGKINIDEEPELAQRFGVMSLPTLILFKDGSIVSRSVGVVGKDKIAAMLDAAL' A
#
# COMPACT_ATOMS: atom_id res chain seq x y z
N TRP A 1 -5.10 -1.05 5.99
CA TRP A 1 -4.68 -0.40 7.25
C TRP A 1 -5.82 -0.57 8.26
N ALA A 2 -5.65 -0.14 9.51
CA ALA A 2 -6.72 -0.09 10.50
C ALA A 2 -6.41 1.01 11.52
N GLU A 3 -7.44 1.57 12.18
CA GLU A 3 -7.28 2.68 13.12
C GLU A 3 -6.40 2.33 14.33
N TRP A 4 -6.47 1.08 14.80
CA TRP A 4 -5.68 0.56 15.91
C TRP A 4 -4.25 0.16 15.51
N CYS A 5 -3.91 0.15 14.22
CA CYS A 5 -2.61 -0.30 13.72
C CYS A 5 -1.55 0.81 13.85
N ALA A 6 -0.80 0.82 14.94
CA ALA A 6 0.30 1.77 15.14
C ALA A 6 1.35 1.75 14.00
N PRO A 7 1.82 0.57 13.50
CA PRO A 7 2.72 0.53 12.35
C PRO A 7 2.13 1.12 11.07
N CYS A 8 0.81 1.05 10.88
CA CYS A 8 0.13 1.67 9.75
C CYS A 8 0.16 3.20 9.86
N ARG A 9 -0.09 3.73 11.07
CA ARG A 9 -0.01 5.18 11.32
C ARG A 9 1.40 5.71 11.09
N MET A 10 2.43 4.94 11.47
CA MET A 10 3.83 5.29 11.19
C MET A 10 4.13 5.37 9.68
N LEU A 11 3.56 4.46 8.89
CA LEU A 11 3.79 4.41 7.44
C LEU A 11 2.94 5.44 6.67
N SER A 12 1.83 5.92 7.25
CA SER A 12 0.88 6.80 6.57
C SER A 12 1.53 8.04 5.93
N PRO A 13 2.38 8.83 6.61
CA PRO A 13 3.00 10.01 6.01
C PRO A 13 3.89 9.68 4.81
N THR A 14 4.53 8.51 4.83
CA THR A 14 5.32 8.03 3.68
C THR A 14 4.43 7.71 2.49
N ILE A 15 3.26 7.10 2.73
CA ILE A 15 2.27 6.83 1.67
C ILE A 15 1.69 8.13 1.11
N ASP A 16 1.43 9.12 1.96
CA ASP A 16 0.93 10.43 1.55
C ASP A 16 1.94 11.14 0.64
N GLN A 17 3.22 11.13 1.00
CA GLN A 17 4.28 11.67 0.13
C GLN A 17 4.44 10.90 -1.19
N ILE A 18 4.28 9.58 -1.18
CA ILE A 18 4.30 8.78 -2.42
C ILE A 18 3.13 9.16 -3.33
N ALA A 19 1.94 9.42 -2.76
CA ALA A 19 0.79 9.86 -3.52
C ALA A 19 1.03 11.23 -4.19
N GLU A 20 1.70 12.15 -3.50
CA GLU A 20 2.09 13.46 -4.05
C GLU A 20 3.15 13.34 -5.16
N ASP A 21 4.23 12.59 -4.92
CA ASP A 21 5.36 12.48 -5.86
C ASP A 21 5.00 11.74 -7.16
N TYR A 22 4.04 10.81 -7.08
CA TYR A 22 3.59 9.99 -8.21
C TYR A 22 2.21 10.41 -8.73
N ASP A 23 1.75 11.61 -8.39
CA ASP A 23 0.49 12.15 -8.91
C ASP A 23 0.46 12.12 -10.44
N GLY A 24 -0.69 11.72 -10.99
CA GLY A 24 -0.87 11.49 -12.43
C GLY A 24 -0.15 10.24 -13.01
N LYS A 25 0.68 9.53 -12.25
CA LYS A 25 1.34 8.28 -12.69
C LYS A 25 0.80 7.03 -12.00
N VAL A 26 0.48 7.14 -10.71
CA VAL A 26 0.02 6.03 -9.88
C VAL A 26 -1.16 6.48 -9.04
N THR A 27 -2.24 5.70 -9.02
CA THR A 27 -3.35 5.92 -8.08
C THR A 27 -3.00 5.25 -6.74
N VAL A 28 -2.96 6.04 -5.67
CA VAL A 28 -2.69 5.54 -4.31
C VAL A 28 -3.99 5.48 -3.51
N GLY A 29 -4.26 4.34 -2.87
CA GLY A 29 -5.45 4.12 -2.06
C GLY A 29 -5.13 3.49 -0.71
N LYS A 30 -5.92 3.83 0.31
CA LYS A 30 -5.83 3.28 1.67
C LYS A 30 -7.11 2.54 2.01
N ILE A 31 -7.05 1.22 2.05
CA ILE A 31 -8.21 0.37 2.40
C ILE A 31 -8.17 0.04 3.89
N ASN A 32 -9.22 0.38 4.63
CA ASN A 32 -9.39 -0.01 6.03
C ASN A 32 -9.92 -1.46 6.09
N ILE A 33 -9.22 -2.37 6.78
CA ILE A 33 -9.60 -3.79 6.82
C ILE A 33 -10.80 -4.06 7.73
N ASP A 34 -11.09 -3.16 8.68
CA ASP A 34 -12.26 -3.28 9.55
C ASP A 34 -13.54 -2.94 8.78
N GLU A 35 -13.44 -2.06 7.78
CA GLU A 35 -14.54 -1.64 6.90
C GLU A 35 -14.69 -2.58 5.69
N GLU A 36 -13.58 -3.11 5.17
CA GLU A 36 -13.52 -3.94 3.96
C GLU A 36 -12.91 -5.33 4.22
N PRO A 37 -13.49 -6.15 5.10
CA PRO A 37 -12.90 -7.44 5.52
C PRO A 37 -12.87 -8.47 4.38
N GLU A 38 -13.90 -8.50 3.52
CA GLU A 38 -13.95 -9.41 2.37
C GLU A 38 -12.86 -9.09 1.34
N LEU A 39 -12.57 -7.81 1.14
CA LEU A 39 -11.51 -7.36 0.24
C LEU A 39 -10.13 -7.73 0.79
N ALA A 40 -9.92 -7.54 2.09
CA ALA A 40 -8.71 -7.95 2.79
C ALA A 40 -8.49 -9.48 2.66
N GLN A 41 -9.55 -10.28 2.84
CA GLN A 41 -9.50 -11.72 2.65
C GLN A 41 -9.20 -12.12 1.20
N ARG A 42 -9.89 -11.50 0.22
CA ARG A 42 -9.71 -11.76 -1.21
C ARG A 42 -8.25 -11.57 -1.66
N PHE A 43 -7.55 -10.59 -1.09
CA PHE A 43 -6.14 -10.32 -1.37
C PHE A 43 -5.17 -10.97 -0.35
N GLY A 44 -5.66 -11.82 0.54
CA GLY A 44 -4.85 -12.54 1.52
C GLY A 44 -4.06 -11.62 2.45
N VAL A 45 -4.67 -10.51 2.91
CA VAL A 45 -4.04 -9.57 3.84
C VAL A 45 -4.07 -10.15 5.26
N MET A 46 -2.99 -10.84 5.64
CA MET A 46 -2.84 -11.49 6.95
C MET A 46 -2.11 -10.63 7.99
N SER A 47 -1.44 -9.56 7.55
CA SER A 47 -0.63 -8.71 8.42
C SER A 47 -0.65 -7.27 7.92
N LEU A 48 -0.60 -6.33 8.85
CA LEU A 48 -0.64 -4.90 8.55
C LEU A 48 0.68 -4.19 8.94
N PRO A 49 1.06 -3.13 8.20
CA PRO A 49 0.50 -2.72 6.91
C PRO A 49 0.91 -3.70 5.80
N THR A 50 0.05 -3.87 4.79
CA THR A 50 0.38 -4.55 3.54
C THR A 50 0.17 -3.55 2.40
N LEU A 51 1.17 -3.41 1.53
CA LEU A 51 1.09 -2.67 0.27
C LEU A 51 0.99 -3.68 -0.88
N ILE A 52 0.07 -3.45 -1.81
CA ILE A 52 -0.15 -4.26 -3.00
C ILE A 52 -0.12 -3.33 -4.21
N LEU A 53 0.72 -3.65 -5.19
CA LEU A 53 0.81 -2.91 -6.45
C LEU A 53 0.08 -3.67 -7.54
N PHE A 54 -0.81 -2.97 -8.23
CA PHE A 54 -1.54 -3.46 -9.38
C PHE A 54 -1.05 -2.78 -10.66
N LYS A 55 -0.88 -3.55 -11.74
CA LYS A 55 -0.66 -3.07 -13.10
C LYS A 55 -1.52 -3.91 -14.05
N ASP A 56 -2.24 -3.26 -14.96
CA ASP A 56 -3.10 -3.92 -15.95
C ASP A 56 -4.05 -4.98 -15.35
N GLY A 57 -4.64 -4.65 -14.19
CA GLY A 57 -5.58 -5.52 -13.47
C GLY A 57 -4.94 -6.70 -12.70
N SER A 58 -3.61 -6.83 -12.72
CA SER A 58 -2.88 -7.91 -12.07
C SER A 58 -1.98 -7.42 -10.94
N ILE A 59 -1.76 -8.25 -9.92
CA ILE A 59 -0.81 -7.94 -8.84
C ILE A 59 0.60 -8.17 -9.35
N VAL A 60 1.43 -7.13 -9.33
CA VAL A 60 2.82 -7.19 -9.79
C VAL A 60 3.84 -7.09 -8.66
N SER A 61 3.45 -6.56 -7.49
CA SER A 61 4.34 -6.49 -6.34
C SER A 61 3.57 -6.42 -5.01
N ARG A 62 4.22 -6.84 -3.93
CA ARG A 62 3.69 -6.84 -2.57
C ARG A 62 4.79 -6.53 -1.56
N SER A 63 4.45 -5.75 -0.53
CA SER A 63 5.31 -5.53 0.63
C SER A 63 4.49 -5.61 1.91
N VAL A 64 5.04 -6.25 2.94
CA VAL A 64 4.42 -6.39 4.26
C VAL A 64 5.31 -5.71 5.30
N GLY A 65 4.70 -4.98 6.22
CA GLY A 65 5.38 -4.22 7.26
C GLY A 65 5.74 -2.79 6.84
N VAL A 66 6.35 -2.07 7.78
CA VAL A 66 6.82 -0.70 7.56
C VAL A 66 8.06 -0.73 6.68
N VAL A 67 8.03 0.06 5.61
CA VAL A 67 9.14 0.21 4.66
C VAL A 67 9.39 1.68 4.37
N GLY A 68 10.63 2.03 4.05
CA GLY A 68 11.01 3.41 3.70
C GLY A 68 10.50 3.80 2.30
N LYS A 69 10.47 5.13 2.07
CA LYS A 69 10.03 5.74 0.80
C LYS A 69 10.78 5.18 -0.41
N ASP A 70 12.10 5.06 -0.32
CA ASP A 70 12.96 4.58 -1.42
C ASP A 70 12.59 3.17 -1.88
N LYS A 71 12.20 2.29 -0.96
CA LYS A 71 11.76 0.94 -1.31
C LYS A 71 10.42 0.96 -2.03
N ILE A 72 9.50 1.83 -1.61
CA ILE A 72 8.19 1.99 -2.28
C ILE A 72 8.39 2.58 -3.66
N ALA A 73 9.22 3.64 -3.79
CA ALA A 73 9.56 4.25 -5.06
C ALA A 73 10.18 3.22 -6.04
N ALA A 74 11.16 2.45 -5.58
CA ALA A 74 11.75 1.39 -6.40
C ALA A 74 10.74 0.32 -6.85
N MET A 75 9.76 -0.03 -6.00
CA MET A 75 8.68 -0.94 -6.37
C MET A 75 7.77 -0.35 -7.46
N LEU A 76 7.49 0.96 -7.41
CA LEU A 76 6.68 1.66 -8.41
C LEU A 76 7.44 1.82 -9.72
N ASP A 77 8.69 2.29 -9.66
CA ASP A 77 9.51 2.58 -10.84
C ASP A 77 9.82 1.31 -11.65
N ALA A 78 9.98 0.16 -10.99
CA ALA A 78 10.15 -1.12 -11.66
C ALA A 78 8.90 -1.58 -12.43
N ALA A 79 7.75 -0.97 -12.15
CA ALA A 79 6.45 -1.32 -12.69
C ALA A 79 5.82 -0.22 -13.55
N LEU A 80 6.44 0.94 -13.72
CA LEU A 80 5.98 1.97 -14.68
C LEU A 80 6.48 1.60 -16.07
#